data_AF-A0A7K2ZX53-F1
#
_entry.id   AF-A0A7K2ZX53-F1
#
_cell.length_a   1.000
_cell.length_b   1.000
_cell.length_c   1.000
_cell.angle_alpha   90.00
_cell.angle_beta   90.00
_cell.angle_gamma   90.00
#
_symmetry.space_group_name_H-M   'P 1'
#
loop_
_entity.id
_entity.type
_entity.pdbx_description
1 polymer ?
#
loop_
_entity_poly.entity_id
_entity_poly.type
_entity_poly.pdbx_seq_one_letter_code
_entity_poly.pdbx_strand_id
1 'polypeptide(L)'
;MFGWTGDGDGSERESAVRFGEGMAFRVAGPRRCLGVWRGGRRRLCPGWDAVPVRGTRAQCAECAGIDRAQSVAADTMADDPRPYHVYLAWFGDGLVKVGITGVGRGSARLLEQGAVAFTWLGRGPLMAARRAEELLRVALGVPDRISYETKRVVRGAAVSRGAEDELARAHAVAGGLGGWPESLERMPCEVVGHAEVFGLAAVDGVDAVVSGLAEGAVVAGRVVAAAGPDLHLVERGGRRLVVDTRVLAGWPLEGVGDGVTGSSVEVREVPGVQGGLF
;
A
#
# COMPACT_ATOMS: atom_id res chain seq x y z
N MET A 1 -6.02 0.43 11.11
CA MET A 1 -7.50 0.37 11.20
C MET A 1 -8.01 -0.28 9.93
N PHE A 2 -8.95 -1.22 10.04
CA PHE A 2 -9.70 -1.75 8.89
C PHE A 2 -11.09 -1.13 8.87
N GLY A 3 -11.50 -0.60 7.73
CA GLY A 3 -12.86 -0.12 7.50
C GLY A 3 -13.60 -1.06 6.56
N TRP A 4 -14.88 -1.29 6.81
CA TRP A 4 -15.78 -2.03 5.94
C TRP A 4 -17.12 -1.33 5.81
N THR A 5 -17.79 -1.57 4.69
CA THR A 5 -19.12 -1.04 4.40
C THR A 5 -20.12 -2.17 4.54
N GLY A 6 -21.21 -1.92 5.27
CA GLY A 6 -22.34 -2.84 5.41
C GLY A 6 -23.02 -3.13 4.07
N ASP A 7 -23.70 -4.27 4.00
CA ASP A 7 -24.39 -4.70 2.78
C ASP A 7 -25.62 -3.81 2.53
N GLY A 8 -25.57 -2.99 1.48
CA GLY A 8 -26.71 -2.23 0.97
C GLY A 8 -27.13 -0.97 1.73
N ASP A 9 -26.72 -0.77 2.99
CA ASP A 9 -27.12 0.41 3.79
C ASP A 9 -26.05 1.52 3.83
N GLY A 10 -24.83 1.23 3.37
CA GLY A 10 -23.72 2.17 3.38
C GLY A 10 -23.17 2.47 4.78
N SER A 11 -23.55 1.71 5.79
CA SER A 11 -22.96 1.82 7.13
C SER A 11 -21.47 1.54 7.02
N GLU A 12 -20.64 2.42 7.57
CA GLU A 12 -19.20 2.18 7.68
C GLU A 12 -18.91 1.74 9.11
N ARG A 13 -18.17 0.64 9.24
CA ARG A 13 -17.60 0.23 10.51
C ARG A 13 -16.10 0.15 10.36
N GLU A 14 -15.44 0.75 11.34
CA GLU A 14 -14.00 0.69 11.48
C GLU A 14 -13.66 -0.18 12.69
N SER A 15 -12.58 -0.93 12.60
CA SER A 15 -12.01 -1.62 13.75
C SER A 15 -10.51 -1.39 13.81
N ALA A 16 -10.05 -1.16 15.02
CA ALA A 16 -8.64 -1.06 15.31
C ALA A 16 -7.99 -2.42 15.01
N VAL A 17 -6.79 -2.35 14.46
CA VAL A 17 -5.93 -3.51 14.22
C VAL A 17 -4.73 -3.27 15.09
N ARG A 18 -4.54 -4.09 16.11
CA ARG A 18 -3.40 -3.96 17.02
C ARG A 18 -2.46 -5.12 16.80
N PHE A 19 -1.17 -4.80 16.77
CA PHE A 19 -0.13 -5.82 16.73
C PHE A 19 -0.17 -6.62 18.03
N GLY A 20 0.00 -7.93 17.93
CA GLY A 20 -0.11 -8.89 19.02
C GLY A 20 -1.53 -9.43 19.25
N GLU A 21 -2.58 -8.79 18.74
CA GLU A 21 -3.96 -9.26 18.90
C GLU A 21 -4.37 -10.31 17.85
N GLY A 22 -5.27 -11.20 18.25
CA GLY A 22 -5.93 -12.13 17.33
C GLY A 22 -6.93 -11.40 16.44
N MET A 23 -7.00 -11.79 15.18
CA MET A 23 -8.03 -11.36 14.24
C MET A 23 -8.54 -12.58 13.50
N ALA A 24 -9.87 -12.72 13.43
CA ALA A 24 -10.50 -13.78 12.66
C ALA A 24 -11.80 -13.27 12.02
N PHE A 25 -11.95 -13.52 10.73
CA PHE A 25 -13.16 -13.18 10.00
C PHE A 25 -13.50 -14.22 8.93
N ARG A 26 -14.78 -14.32 8.60
CA ARG A 26 -15.32 -15.07 7.47
C ARG A 26 -15.81 -14.10 6.40
N VAL A 27 -15.56 -14.46 5.15
CA VAL A 27 -16.13 -13.80 3.98
C VAL A 27 -17.56 -14.28 3.78
N ALA A 28 -18.52 -13.36 3.74
CA ALA A 28 -19.93 -13.66 3.56
C ALA A 28 -20.47 -13.04 2.26
N GLY A 29 -21.42 -13.70 1.61
CA GLY A 29 -22.11 -13.19 0.44
C GLY A 29 -21.19 -12.88 -0.76
N PRO A 30 -21.74 -12.29 -1.84
CA PRO A 30 -20.95 -11.97 -3.02
C PRO A 30 -20.10 -10.72 -2.82
N ARG A 31 -18.96 -10.66 -3.51
CA ARG A 31 -18.13 -9.45 -3.61
C ARG A 31 -18.84 -8.38 -4.45
N ARG A 32 -18.99 -7.17 -3.93
CA ARG A 32 -19.73 -6.09 -4.58
C ARG A 32 -18.93 -4.81 -4.79
N CYS A 33 -19.41 -4.01 -5.73
CA CYS A 33 -18.86 -2.70 -6.06
C CYS A 33 -19.07 -1.74 -4.87
N LEU A 34 -17.97 -1.21 -4.33
CA LEU A 34 -18.03 -0.22 -3.24
C LEU A 34 -18.47 1.17 -3.73
N GLY A 35 -18.57 1.39 -5.05
CA GLY A 35 -18.81 2.70 -5.63
C GLY A 35 -17.56 3.58 -5.65
N VAL A 36 -17.73 4.91 -5.57
CA VAL A 36 -16.68 5.92 -5.80
C VAL A 36 -16.39 6.76 -4.57
N TRP A 37 -15.16 7.24 -4.41
CA TRP A 37 -14.79 8.17 -3.33
C TRP A 37 -14.92 9.62 -3.80
N ARG A 38 -15.81 10.41 -3.18
CA ARG A 38 -16.12 11.78 -3.62
C ARG A 38 -16.44 12.70 -2.44
N GLY A 39 -15.79 13.87 -2.42
CA GLY A 39 -16.00 14.88 -1.40
C GLY A 39 -15.71 14.38 0.02
N GLY A 40 -14.66 13.57 0.18
CA GLY A 40 -14.24 13.02 1.47
C GLY A 40 -15.12 11.88 2.02
N ARG A 41 -16.03 11.32 1.22
CA ARG A 41 -16.89 10.20 1.62
C ARG A 41 -17.13 9.21 0.50
N ARG A 42 -17.52 7.98 0.85
CA ARG A 42 -17.94 6.98 -0.13
C ARG A 42 -19.31 7.34 -0.71
N ARG A 43 -19.47 7.14 -2.01
CA ARG A 43 -20.75 7.08 -2.73
C ARG A 43 -20.91 5.66 -3.21
N LEU A 44 -21.94 4.97 -2.73
CA LEU A 44 -22.20 3.58 -3.10
C LEU A 44 -22.48 3.46 -4.60
N CYS A 45 -22.20 2.28 -5.15
CA CYS A 45 -22.57 1.94 -6.51
C CYS A 45 -24.09 1.91 -6.65
N PRO A 46 -24.70 2.69 -7.56
CA PRO A 46 -26.15 2.67 -7.75
C PRO A 46 -26.70 1.30 -8.15
N GLY A 47 -25.92 0.52 -8.91
CA GLY A 47 -26.30 -0.83 -9.34
C GLY A 47 -26.04 -1.92 -8.30
N TRP A 48 -25.32 -1.62 -7.21
CA TRP A 48 -24.87 -2.62 -6.24
C TRP A 48 -24.21 -3.85 -6.90
N ASP A 49 -23.51 -3.60 -8.02
CA ASP A 49 -23.06 -4.64 -8.94
C ASP A 49 -22.14 -5.65 -8.26
N ALA A 50 -22.33 -6.93 -8.58
CA ALA A 50 -21.33 -7.94 -8.28
C ALA A 50 -20.04 -7.65 -9.06
N VAL A 51 -18.90 -7.80 -8.40
CA VAL A 51 -17.57 -7.63 -9.01
C VAL A 51 -16.83 -8.97 -8.98
N PRO A 52 -15.84 -9.17 -9.86
CA PRO A 52 -15.09 -10.42 -9.88
C PRO A 52 -14.50 -10.77 -8.51
N VAL A 53 -14.61 -12.03 -8.10
CA VAL A 53 -14.06 -12.53 -6.83
C VAL A 53 -12.54 -12.36 -6.75
N ARG A 54 -11.87 -12.40 -7.91
CA ARG A 54 -10.42 -12.20 -8.05
C ARG A 54 -10.06 -10.75 -8.33
N GLY A 55 -8.89 -10.35 -7.85
CA GLY A 55 -8.27 -9.04 -8.12
C GLY A 55 -8.42 -8.04 -6.98
N THR A 56 -7.70 -6.93 -7.08
CA THR A 56 -7.52 -5.96 -5.99
C THR A 56 -8.40 -4.71 -6.11
N ARG A 57 -9.36 -4.70 -7.05
CA ARG A 57 -10.30 -3.59 -7.24
C ARG A 57 -11.72 -4.07 -7.00
N ALA A 58 -12.44 -3.34 -6.17
CA ALA A 58 -13.83 -3.60 -5.83
C ALA A 58 -14.77 -2.58 -6.49
N GLN A 59 -14.63 -2.41 -7.81
CA GLN A 59 -15.42 -1.46 -8.59
C GLN A 59 -15.88 -2.08 -9.91
N CYS A 60 -17.14 -1.85 -10.26
CA CYS A 60 -17.65 -2.10 -11.60
C CYS A 60 -17.02 -1.13 -12.62
N ALA A 61 -17.20 -1.41 -13.92
CA ALA A 61 -16.58 -0.64 -15.00
C ALA A 61 -16.95 0.86 -14.96
N GLU A 62 -18.20 1.18 -14.63
CA GLU A 62 -18.71 2.55 -14.53
C GLU A 62 -18.08 3.32 -13.38
N CYS A 63 -18.11 2.76 -12.17
CA CYS A 63 -17.49 3.38 -11.00
C CYS A 63 -15.97 3.55 -11.19
N ALA A 64 -15.30 2.56 -11.77
CA ALA A 64 -13.89 2.66 -12.11
C ALA A 64 -13.59 3.72 -13.19
N GLY A 65 -14.51 3.90 -14.15
CA GLY A 65 -14.43 4.98 -15.16
C GLY A 65 -14.49 6.36 -14.51
N ILE A 66 -15.45 6.56 -13.61
CA ILE A 66 -15.63 7.80 -12.86
C ILE A 66 -14.38 8.12 -12.03
N ASP A 67 -13.87 7.17 -11.25
CA ASP A 67 -12.66 7.39 -10.44
C ASP A 67 -11.43 7.73 -11.29
N ARG A 68 -11.26 7.08 -12.44
CA ARG A 68 -10.15 7.37 -13.36
C ARG A 68 -10.19 8.79 -13.92
N ALA A 69 -11.37 9.29 -14.29
CA ALA A 69 -11.51 10.63 -14.87
C ALA A 69 -11.08 11.76 -13.92
N GLN A 70 -11.08 11.50 -12.60
CA GLN A 70 -10.72 12.46 -11.55
C GLN A 70 -9.40 12.10 -10.86
N SER A 71 -8.65 11.16 -11.42
CA SER A 71 -7.34 10.80 -10.89
C SER A 71 -6.34 11.91 -11.23
N VAL A 72 -5.62 12.41 -10.23
CA VAL A 72 -4.46 13.28 -10.46
C VAL A 72 -3.36 12.54 -11.24
N ALA A 73 -3.38 11.21 -11.28
CA ALA A 73 -2.47 10.43 -12.13
C ALA A 73 -2.97 10.30 -13.58
N ALA A 74 -4.19 10.76 -13.88
CA ALA A 74 -4.59 11.04 -15.25
C ALA A 74 -4.08 12.45 -15.59
N ASP A 75 -3.58 12.65 -16.80
CA ASP A 75 -3.15 13.96 -17.30
C ASP A 75 -4.30 14.96 -17.50
N THR A 76 -5.45 14.70 -16.88
CA THR A 76 -6.69 15.47 -17.03
C THR A 76 -6.85 16.59 -16.01
N MET A 77 -6.02 16.64 -14.95
CA MET A 77 -6.01 17.72 -13.96
C MET A 77 -4.73 18.56 -14.07
N ALA A 78 -4.60 19.34 -15.14
CA ALA A 78 -3.48 20.27 -15.33
C ALA A 78 -3.50 21.43 -14.33
N ASP A 79 -4.69 21.80 -13.82
CA ASP A 79 -4.91 23.03 -13.04
C ASP A 79 -5.17 22.80 -11.55
N ASP A 80 -4.63 21.73 -10.96
CA ASP A 80 -4.74 21.53 -9.50
C ASP A 80 -3.91 22.60 -8.75
N PRO A 81 -4.54 23.51 -7.97
CA PRO A 81 -3.83 24.59 -7.30
C PRO A 81 -3.06 24.11 -6.06
N ARG A 82 -3.28 22.87 -5.61
CA ARG A 82 -2.66 22.36 -4.39
C ARG A 82 -1.16 22.14 -4.61
N PRO A 83 -0.32 22.40 -3.59
CA PRO A 83 1.09 22.09 -3.69
C PRO A 83 1.34 20.59 -3.52
N TYR A 84 2.45 20.11 -4.09
CA TYR A 84 2.88 18.73 -4.10
C TYR A 84 4.31 18.61 -3.57
N HIS A 85 4.59 17.55 -2.82
CA HIS A 85 5.93 17.10 -2.49
C HIS A 85 6.43 16.14 -3.57
N VAL A 86 7.74 16.20 -3.84
CA VAL A 86 8.53 15.17 -4.51
C VAL A 86 9.31 14.41 -3.42
N TYR A 87 9.37 13.09 -3.51
CA TYR A 87 10.03 12.25 -2.51
C TYR A 87 10.82 11.10 -3.14
N LEU A 88 11.76 10.57 -2.36
CA LEU A 88 12.34 9.24 -2.52
C LEU A 88 11.71 8.31 -1.48
N ALA A 89 11.25 7.15 -1.90
CA ALA A 89 10.69 6.11 -1.05
C ALA A 89 11.51 4.83 -1.19
N TRP A 90 11.95 4.27 -0.06
CA TRP A 90 12.68 3.02 0.02
C TRP A 90 11.76 1.92 0.55
N PHE A 91 11.69 0.81 -0.17
CA PHE A 91 10.83 -0.33 0.16
C PHE A 91 11.59 -1.54 0.71
N GLY A 92 12.91 -1.53 0.61
CA GLY A 92 13.80 -2.66 0.89
C GLY A 92 15.09 -2.46 0.09
N ASP A 93 16.10 -3.26 0.38
CA ASP A 93 17.43 -3.14 -0.22
C ASP A 93 17.36 -3.03 -1.76
N GLY A 94 18.02 -2.00 -2.30
CA GLY A 94 18.05 -1.70 -3.73
C GLY A 94 16.70 -1.28 -4.35
N LEU A 95 15.66 -1.07 -3.54
CA LEU A 95 14.30 -0.79 -4.02
C LEU A 95 13.82 0.61 -3.64
N VAL A 96 14.44 1.61 -4.29
CA VAL A 96 14.08 3.03 -4.21
C VAL A 96 13.14 3.42 -5.36
N LYS A 97 12.22 4.35 -5.07
CA LYS A 97 11.33 4.98 -6.05
C LYS A 97 11.27 6.48 -5.84
N VAL A 98 11.16 7.22 -6.93
CA VAL A 98 10.73 8.63 -6.91
C VAL A 98 9.22 8.71 -7.08
N GLY A 99 8.58 9.61 -6.35
CA GLY A 99 7.16 9.89 -6.51
C GLY A 99 6.73 11.28 -6.07
N ILE A 100 5.47 11.61 -6.35
CA ILE A 100 4.83 12.84 -5.86
C ILE A 100 3.61 12.56 -4.98
N THR A 101 3.30 13.51 -4.10
CA THR A 101 2.05 13.50 -3.31
C THR A 101 1.62 14.91 -2.96
N GLY A 102 0.32 15.16 -2.85
CA GLY A 102 -0.16 16.47 -2.40
C GLY A 102 0.29 16.75 -0.98
N VAL A 103 0.71 17.97 -0.66
CA VAL A 103 1.24 18.33 0.68
C VAL A 103 0.25 18.01 1.79
N GLY A 104 -1.05 18.23 1.56
CA GLY A 104 -2.09 17.91 2.53
C GLY A 104 -2.22 16.42 2.88
N ARG A 105 -1.62 15.52 2.08
CA ARG A 105 -1.53 14.09 2.40
C ARG A 105 -0.33 13.74 3.29
N GLY A 106 0.72 14.55 3.28
CA GLY A 106 1.95 14.29 4.02
C GLY A 106 2.50 12.88 3.83
N SER A 107 3.00 12.29 4.92
CA SER A 107 3.57 10.93 4.95
C SER A 107 2.51 9.81 4.82
N ALA A 108 1.21 10.12 4.93
CA ALA A 108 0.16 9.09 4.83
C ALA A 108 0.20 8.34 3.49
N ARG A 109 0.59 9.03 2.40
CA ARG A 109 0.77 8.40 1.08
C ARG A 109 1.87 7.34 1.09
N LEU A 110 2.93 7.56 1.86
CA LEU A 110 4.09 6.71 1.95
C LEU A 110 3.76 5.47 2.81
N LEU A 111 3.01 5.68 3.90
CA LEU A 111 2.44 4.60 4.71
C LEU A 111 1.54 3.68 3.88
N GLU A 112 0.59 4.24 3.12
CA GLU A 112 -0.30 3.47 2.23
C GLU A 112 0.44 2.66 1.17
N GLN A 113 1.57 3.17 0.67
CA GLN A 113 2.40 2.46 -0.30
C GLN A 113 3.30 1.40 0.33
N GLY A 114 3.44 1.40 1.66
CA GLY A 114 4.32 0.52 2.40
C GLY A 114 5.79 0.89 2.33
N ALA A 115 6.12 2.17 2.14
CA ALA A 115 7.51 2.65 2.12
C ALA A 115 8.11 2.56 3.53
N VAL A 116 9.16 1.75 3.68
CA VAL A 116 9.80 1.49 4.98
C VAL A 116 10.61 2.70 5.44
N ALA A 117 11.15 3.48 4.50
CA ALA A 117 11.70 4.79 4.78
C ALA A 117 11.48 5.73 3.59
N PHE A 118 11.59 7.03 3.81
CA PHE A 118 11.51 8.02 2.73
C PHE A 118 12.27 9.30 3.11
N THR A 119 12.57 10.15 2.11
CA THR A 119 12.98 11.55 2.31
C THR A 119 12.26 12.43 1.31
N TRP A 120 11.98 13.67 1.70
CA TRP A 120 11.51 14.70 0.78
C TRP A 120 12.66 15.21 -0.09
N LEU A 121 12.34 15.64 -1.30
CA LEU A 121 13.29 16.24 -2.25
C LEU A 121 12.92 17.69 -2.57
N GLY A 122 11.63 18.00 -2.57
CA GLY A 122 11.17 19.37 -2.71
C GLY A 122 9.66 19.50 -2.79
N ARG A 123 9.19 20.75 -2.88
CA ARG A 123 7.78 21.12 -2.79
C ARG A 123 7.45 22.19 -3.83
N GLY A 124 6.32 22.06 -4.52
CA GLY A 124 5.90 23.06 -5.50
C GLY A 124 4.59 22.72 -6.20
N PRO A 125 4.23 23.45 -7.27
CA PRO A 125 3.05 23.16 -8.09
C PRO A 125 3.10 21.77 -8.74
N LEU A 126 1.94 21.20 -9.05
CA LEU A 126 1.82 19.85 -9.63
C LEU A 126 2.72 19.64 -10.85
N MET A 127 2.71 20.56 -11.80
CA MET A 127 3.49 20.40 -13.03
C MET A 127 5.00 20.51 -12.80
N ALA A 128 5.44 21.27 -11.81
CA ALA A 128 6.84 21.29 -11.40
C ALA A 128 7.21 19.95 -10.74
N ALA A 129 6.38 19.45 -9.83
CA ALA A 129 6.61 18.17 -9.17
C ALA A 129 6.67 17.00 -10.16
N ARG A 130 5.78 16.94 -11.16
CA ARG A 130 5.79 15.91 -12.22
C ARG A 130 7.06 15.97 -13.08
N ARG A 131 7.50 17.16 -13.49
CA ARG A 131 8.76 17.32 -14.25
C ARG A 131 9.97 16.89 -13.44
N ALA A 132 10.00 17.21 -12.15
CA ALA A 132 11.05 16.75 -11.26
C ALA A 132 11.02 15.22 -11.07
N GLU A 133 9.85 14.62 -10.86
CA GLU A 133 9.68 13.17 -10.77
C GLU A 133 10.21 12.46 -12.02
N GLU A 134 9.86 12.95 -13.21
CA GLU A 134 10.37 12.44 -14.49
C GLU A 134 11.90 12.53 -14.59
N LEU A 135 12.46 13.73 -14.37
CA LEU A 135 13.90 13.98 -14.40
C LEU A 135 14.66 13.02 -13.49
N LEU A 136 14.20 12.91 -12.24
CA LEU A 136 14.83 12.09 -11.22
C LEU A 136 14.70 10.60 -11.51
N ARG A 137 13.54 10.16 -12.01
CA ARG A 137 13.33 8.77 -12.38
C ARG A 137 14.35 8.33 -13.43
N VAL A 138 14.54 9.16 -14.46
CA VAL A 138 15.54 8.91 -15.51
C VAL A 138 16.96 8.94 -14.94
N ALA A 139 17.31 9.99 -14.19
CA ALA A 139 18.67 10.19 -13.68
C ALA A 139 19.10 9.12 -12.67
N LEU A 140 18.19 8.64 -11.82
CA LEU A 140 18.48 7.62 -10.81
C LEU A 140 18.29 6.19 -11.34
N GLY A 141 17.76 6.02 -12.56
CA GLY A 141 17.47 4.70 -13.13
C GLY A 141 16.45 3.88 -12.32
N VAL A 142 15.58 4.55 -11.56
CA VAL A 142 14.61 3.89 -10.68
C VAL A 142 13.31 3.56 -11.43
N PRO A 143 12.60 2.49 -11.05
CA PRO A 143 11.37 2.09 -11.74
C PRO A 143 10.23 3.10 -11.55
N ASP A 144 9.41 3.25 -12.60
CA ASP A 144 8.15 4.02 -12.52
C ASP A 144 7.17 3.38 -11.54
N ARG A 145 7.03 2.05 -11.63
CA ARG A 145 6.11 1.26 -10.79
C ARG A 145 6.84 0.08 -10.20
N ILE A 146 6.61 -0.12 -8.90
CA ILE A 146 7.07 -1.29 -8.17
C ILE A 146 5.83 -2.06 -7.75
N SER A 147 5.75 -3.33 -8.14
CA SER A 147 4.64 -4.20 -7.75
C SER A 147 4.65 -4.45 -6.24
N TYR A 148 3.47 -4.63 -5.63
CA TYR A 148 3.41 -4.97 -4.20
C TYR A 148 4.06 -6.33 -3.90
N GLU A 149 4.03 -7.25 -4.85
CA GLU A 149 4.76 -8.50 -4.76
C GLU A 149 6.27 -8.27 -4.60
N THR A 150 6.88 -7.46 -5.46
CA THR A 150 8.31 -7.11 -5.36
C THR A 150 8.61 -6.47 -4.01
N LYS A 151 7.75 -5.55 -3.55
CA LYS A 151 7.90 -4.91 -2.23
C LYS A 151 7.81 -5.91 -1.07
N ARG A 152 7.01 -6.98 -1.17
CA ARG A 152 6.86 -7.98 -0.10
C ARG A 152 8.13 -8.80 0.05
N VAL A 153 8.73 -9.21 -1.07
CA VAL A 153 9.96 -10.03 -1.07
C VAL A 153 11.10 -9.30 -0.36
N VAL A 154 11.33 -8.03 -0.71
CA VAL A 154 12.43 -7.26 -0.10
C VAL A 154 12.15 -6.84 1.34
N ARG A 155 10.88 -6.64 1.74
CA ARG A 155 10.52 -6.26 3.12
C ARG A 155 10.69 -7.40 4.11
N GLY A 156 10.43 -8.64 3.71
CA GLY A 156 10.58 -9.82 4.58
C GLY A 156 12.04 -10.10 5.00
N ALA A 157 13.02 -9.56 4.27
CA ALA A 157 14.44 -9.63 4.59
C ALA A 157 14.99 -8.34 5.21
N ALA A 158 14.20 -7.26 5.21
CA ALA A 158 14.66 -5.93 5.60
C ALA A 158 14.44 -5.68 7.10
N VAL A 159 15.46 -5.98 7.90
CA VAL A 159 15.81 -5.05 8.98
C VAL A 159 16.29 -3.78 8.26
N SER A 160 15.77 -2.60 8.57
CA SER A 160 15.98 -1.31 7.87
C SER A 160 17.43 -0.82 7.72
N ARG A 161 18.42 -1.67 8.00
CA ARG A 161 19.85 -1.45 7.80
C ARG A 161 20.09 -1.14 6.31
N GLY A 162 20.54 0.08 6.02
CA GLY A 162 20.87 0.53 4.66
C GLY A 162 19.91 1.58 4.07
N ALA A 163 18.70 1.74 4.62
CA ALA A 163 17.73 2.70 4.09
C ALA A 163 18.23 4.15 4.14
N GLU A 164 18.86 4.54 5.25
CA GLU A 164 19.45 5.88 5.43
C GLU A 164 20.52 6.16 4.38
N ASP A 165 21.47 5.24 4.21
CA ASP A 165 22.58 5.38 3.28
C ASP A 165 22.12 5.42 1.82
N GLU A 166 21.19 4.54 1.42
CA GLU A 166 20.65 4.52 0.06
C GLU A 166 19.87 5.80 -0.26
N LEU A 167 19.00 6.24 0.66
CA LEU A 167 18.23 7.46 0.47
C LEU A 167 19.13 8.70 0.46
N ALA A 168 20.15 8.76 1.33
CA ALA A 168 21.11 9.85 1.35
C ALA A 168 21.94 9.91 0.06
N ARG A 169 22.40 8.77 -0.46
CA ARG A 169 23.09 8.71 -1.77
C ARG A 169 22.19 9.17 -2.90
N ALA A 170 20.95 8.67 -2.96
CA ALA A 170 20.00 9.07 -3.99
C ALA A 170 19.62 10.56 -3.88
N HIS A 171 19.49 11.10 -2.67
CA HIS A 171 19.26 12.51 -2.43
C HIS A 171 20.45 13.37 -2.87
N ALA A 172 21.68 12.96 -2.56
CA ALA A 172 22.88 13.67 -3.00
C ALA A 172 23.01 13.71 -4.53
N VAL A 173 22.74 12.58 -5.21
CA VAL A 173 22.69 12.54 -6.68
C VAL A 173 21.63 13.50 -7.19
N ALA A 174 20.41 13.45 -6.64
CA ALA A 174 19.33 14.38 -6.98
C ALA A 174 19.70 15.85 -6.74
N GLY A 175 20.51 16.13 -5.70
CA GLY A 175 21.09 17.43 -5.36
C GLY A 175 21.97 18.00 -6.46
N GLY A 176 22.82 17.17 -7.07
CA GLY A 176 23.76 17.56 -8.11
C GLY A 176 23.18 17.70 -9.52
N LEU A 177 21.92 17.31 -9.74
CA LEU A 177 21.29 17.41 -11.06
C LEU A 177 20.95 18.87 -11.42
N GLY A 178 21.26 19.25 -12.66
CA GLY A 178 20.69 20.44 -13.28
C GLY A 178 19.26 20.20 -13.78
N GLY A 179 18.60 21.24 -14.28
CA GLY A 179 17.27 21.12 -14.92
C GLY A 179 16.09 20.95 -13.97
N TRP A 180 16.31 21.18 -12.67
CA TRP A 180 15.20 21.23 -11.71
C TRP A 180 14.25 22.38 -12.04
N PRO A 181 12.93 22.17 -11.93
CA PRO A 181 11.96 23.25 -12.10
C PRO A 181 12.19 24.38 -11.08
N GLU A 182 12.28 25.61 -11.56
CA GLU A 182 12.56 26.80 -10.72
C GLU A 182 11.49 27.05 -9.65
N SER A 183 10.23 26.68 -9.92
CA SER A 183 9.10 26.83 -9.00
C SER A 183 9.03 25.75 -7.92
N LEU A 184 10.06 24.93 -7.77
CA LEU A 184 10.14 23.85 -6.80
C LEU A 184 11.17 24.21 -5.71
N GLU A 185 10.68 24.39 -4.49
CA GLU A 185 11.50 24.59 -3.30
C GLU A 185 12.23 23.28 -2.96
N ARG A 186 13.57 23.30 -2.95
CA ARG A 186 14.38 22.13 -2.59
C ARG A 186 14.32 21.88 -1.09
N MET A 187 14.23 20.61 -0.70
CA MET A 187 14.17 20.21 0.72
C MET A 187 15.43 19.45 1.15
N PRO A 188 15.84 19.59 2.43
CA PRO A 188 16.99 18.87 2.97
C PRO A 188 16.76 17.36 2.97
N CYS A 189 17.85 16.60 3.06
CA CYS A 189 17.77 15.16 3.23
C CYS A 189 17.41 14.85 4.69
N GLU A 190 16.16 14.48 4.92
CA GLU A 190 15.64 14.07 6.24
C GLU A 190 14.99 12.70 6.06
N VAL A 191 15.73 11.65 6.39
CA VAL A 191 15.25 10.28 6.27
C VAL A 191 14.29 9.98 7.42
N VAL A 192 13.07 9.61 7.06
CA VAL A 192 12.01 9.22 8.00
C VAL A 192 11.75 7.73 7.84
N GLY A 193 11.88 6.98 8.95
CA GLY A 193 11.60 5.55 9.02
C GLY A 193 10.15 5.25 9.41
N HIS A 194 9.60 4.18 8.84
CA HIS A 194 8.29 3.61 9.17
C HIS A 194 8.36 2.16 9.67
N ALA A 195 9.56 1.60 9.87
CA ALA A 195 9.72 0.21 10.30
C ALA A 195 9.00 -0.10 11.62
N GLU A 196 9.08 0.81 12.60
CA GLU A 196 8.38 0.71 13.88
C GLU A 196 6.86 0.83 13.70
N VAL A 197 6.41 1.84 12.93
CA VAL A 197 4.98 2.06 12.62
C VAL A 197 4.35 0.81 11.98
N PHE A 198 5.12 0.10 11.16
CA PHE A 198 4.69 -1.12 10.49
C PHE A 198 4.85 -2.39 11.33
N GLY A 199 5.55 -2.35 12.47
CA GLY A 199 5.83 -3.53 13.28
C GLY A 199 6.80 -4.52 12.63
N LEU A 200 7.66 -4.07 11.71
CA LEU A 200 8.50 -4.98 10.90
C LEU A 200 9.50 -5.80 11.72
N ALA A 201 9.85 -5.37 12.93
CA ALA A 201 10.72 -6.14 13.83
C ALA A 201 10.13 -7.50 14.23
N ALA A 202 8.81 -7.67 14.14
CA ALA A 202 8.12 -8.93 14.43
C ALA A 202 7.96 -9.84 13.19
N VAL A 203 8.44 -9.41 12.02
CA VAL A 203 8.38 -10.18 10.77
C VAL A 203 9.69 -10.93 10.60
N ASP A 204 9.64 -12.26 10.74
CA ASP A 204 10.81 -13.15 10.60
C ASP A 204 10.70 -14.08 9.37
N GLY A 205 9.69 -13.87 8.53
CA GLY A 205 9.44 -14.63 7.32
C GLY A 205 8.02 -14.48 6.78
N VAL A 206 7.81 -15.01 5.58
CA VAL A 206 6.50 -15.12 4.94
C VAL A 206 6.43 -16.50 4.29
N ASP A 207 5.50 -17.34 4.74
CA ASP A 207 5.33 -18.68 4.17
C ASP A 207 4.33 -18.63 3.01
N ALA A 208 3.36 -17.71 3.06
CA ALA A 208 2.28 -17.65 2.09
C ALA A 208 1.64 -16.27 1.97
N VAL A 209 1.16 -15.94 0.76
CA VAL A 209 0.42 -14.71 0.47
C VAL A 209 -1.02 -15.05 0.09
N VAL A 210 -1.99 -14.53 0.83
CA VAL A 210 -3.41 -14.58 0.46
C VAL A 210 -3.67 -13.51 -0.60
N SER A 211 -3.91 -13.96 -1.83
CA SER A 211 -4.13 -13.12 -3.00
C SER A 211 -5.55 -13.18 -3.56
N GLY A 212 -6.40 -14.04 -2.99
CA GLY A 212 -7.79 -14.20 -3.38
C GLY A 212 -8.62 -14.83 -2.26
N LEU A 213 -9.92 -14.59 -2.33
CA LEU A 213 -10.91 -15.10 -1.39
C LEU A 213 -12.06 -15.73 -2.16
N ALA A 214 -12.66 -16.76 -1.57
CA ALA A 214 -13.95 -17.30 -1.97
C ALA A 214 -15.00 -16.98 -0.90
N GLU A 215 -16.27 -17.06 -1.27
CA GLU A 215 -17.35 -17.02 -0.28
C GLU A 215 -17.17 -18.14 0.76
N GLY A 216 -17.37 -17.82 2.04
CA GLY A 216 -17.14 -18.74 3.16
C GLY A 216 -15.67 -18.87 3.57
N ALA A 217 -14.72 -18.24 2.86
CA ALA A 217 -13.31 -18.24 3.26
C ALA A 217 -13.12 -17.63 4.64
N VAL A 218 -12.24 -18.24 5.42
CA VAL A 218 -11.89 -17.76 6.76
C VAL A 218 -10.43 -17.35 6.77
N VAL A 219 -10.16 -16.14 7.28
CA VAL A 219 -8.82 -15.64 7.57
C VAL A 219 -8.73 -15.49 9.08
N ALA A 220 -7.78 -16.17 9.71
CA ALA A 220 -7.58 -16.12 11.15
C ALA A 220 -6.09 -16.17 11.51
N GLY A 221 -5.67 -15.32 12.44
CA GLY A 221 -4.31 -15.31 12.94
C GLY A 221 -4.02 -14.13 13.86
N ARG A 222 -2.86 -14.16 14.51
CA ARG A 222 -2.36 -13.04 15.30
C ARG A 222 -1.73 -12.01 14.36
N VAL A 223 -2.13 -10.75 14.46
CA VAL A 223 -1.52 -9.67 13.68
C VAL A 223 -0.14 -9.36 14.23
N VAL A 224 0.89 -9.37 13.38
CA VAL A 224 2.28 -9.05 13.80
C VAL A 224 2.83 -7.79 13.17
N ALA A 225 2.38 -7.44 11.96
CA ALA A 225 2.82 -6.25 11.25
C ALA A 225 1.78 -5.82 10.19
N ALA A 226 1.88 -4.57 9.74
CA ALA A 226 1.10 -4.06 8.62
C ALA A 226 1.92 -3.03 7.82
N ALA A 227 2.10 -3.22 6.51
CA ALA A 227 2.90 -2.33 5.68
C ALA A 227 2.25 -2.08 4.32
N GLY A 228 1.68 -0.88 4.14
CA GLY A 228 0.83 -0.58 2.97
C GLY A 228 -0.44 -1.44 3.00
N PRO A 229 -0.79 -2.15 1.91
CA PRO A 229 -1.94 -3.05 1.90
C PRO A 229 -1.65 -4.41 2.56
N ASP A 230 -0.43 -4.67 3.01
CA ASP A 230 -0.02 -5.99 3.49
C ASP A 230 -0.26 -6.11 4.99
N LEU A 231 -1.08 -7.07 5.39
CA LEU A 231 -1.29 -7.44 6.78
C LEU A 231 -0.58 -8.77 7.06
N HIS A 232 0.36 -8.77 8.00
CA HIS A 232 1.11 -9.96 8.39
C HIS A 232 0.43 -10.64 9.57
N LEU A 233 0.12 -11.92 9.40
CA LEU A 233 -0.54 -12.76 10.38
C LEU A 233 0.34 -13.98 10.71
N VAL A 234 0.28 -14.43 11.95
CA VAL A 234 0.79 -15.73 12.38
C VAL A 234 -0.39 -16.59 12.78
N GLU A 235 -0.64 -17.67 12.04
CA GLU A 235 -1.69 -18.64 12.36
C GLU A 235 -1.34 -19.43 13.63
N ARG A 236 -2.34 -20.09 14.23
CA ARG A 236 -2.15 -20.90 15.45
C ARG A 236 -1.09 -22.00 15.29
N GLY A 237 -0.88 -22.50 14.07
CA GLY A 237 0.15 -23.48 13.72
C GLY A 237 1.54 -22.88 13.46
N GLY A 238 1.73 -21.58 13.66
CA GLY A 238 3.00 -20.88 13.42
C GLY A 238 3.23 -20.44 11.98
N ARG A 239 2.34 -20.81 11.04
CA ARG A 239 2.43 -20.38 9.65
C ARG A 239 2.28 -18.86 9.54
N ARG A 240 3.17 -18.23 8.77
CA ARG A 240 3.23 -16.78 8.52
C ARG A 240 2.55 -16.45 7.21
N LEU A 241 1.45 -15.72 7.31
CA LEU A 241 0.63 -15.30 6.18
C LEU A 241 0.74 -13.80 5.96
N VAL A 242 0.74 -13.39 4.69
CA VAL A 242 0.50 -12.00 4.31
C VAL A 242 -0.85 -11.93 3.60
N VAL A 243 -1.76 -11.11 4.12
CA VAL A 243 -3.05 -10.82 3.50
C VAL A 243 -2.93 -9.51 2.73
N ASP A 244 -3.12 -9.56 1.40
CA ASP A 244 -3.30 -8.35 0.61
C ASP A 244 -4.69 -7.78 0.88
N THR A 245 -4.78 -6.77 1.75
CA THR A 245 -6.05 -6.24 2.24
C THR A 245 -6.95 -5.67 1.14
N ARG A 246 -6.41 -5.40 -0.06
CA ARG A 246 -7.19 -4.98 -1.22
C ARG A 246 -8.06 -6.09 -1.80
N VAL A 247 -7.73 -7.35 -1.53
CA VAL A 247 -8.56 -8.49 -1.95
C VAL A 247 -9.78 -8.65 -1.05
N LEU A 248 -9.77 -8.04 0.14
CA LEU A 248 -10.91 -7.99 1.06
C LEU A 248 -11.96 -6.97 0.61
N ALA A 249 -11.55 -5.94 -0.14
CA ALA A 249 -12.44 -4.86 -0.56
C ALA A 249 -13.63 -5.41 -1.35
N GLY A 250 -14.84 -4.99 -0.97
CA GLY A 250 -16.10 -5.39 -1.60
C GLY A 250 -16.73 -6.65 -1.02
N TRP A 251 -16.04 -7.40 -0.16
CA TRP A 251 -16.63 -8.53 0.56
C TRP A 251 -17.29 -8.07 1.86
N PRO A 252 -18.50 -8.55 2.17
CA PRO A 252 -19.00 -8.60 3.54
C PRO A 252 -18.09 -9.47 4.41
N LEU A 253 -17.68 -8.95 5.58
CA LEU A 253 -16.82 -9.65 6.53
C LEU A 253 -17.54 -9.83 7.86
N GLU A 254 -17.63 -11.07 8.31
CA GLU A 254 -18.24 -11.45 9.59
C GLU A 254 -17.15 -11.84 10.58
N GLY A 255 -17.14 -11.23 11.77
CA GLY A 255 -16.27 -11.68 12.85
C GLY A 255 -16.60 -13.12 13.25
N VAL A 256 -15.58 -13.96 13.39
CA VAL A 256 -15.74 -15.33 13.92
C VAL A 256 -15.05 -15.42 15.28
N GLY A 257 -15.55 -16.31 16.14
CA GLY A 257 -15.02 -16.49 17.49
C GLY A 257 -13.56 -16.94 17.52
N ASP A 258 -12.94 -16.81 18.69
CA ASP A 258 -11.55 -17.21 18.90
C ASP A 258 -11.36 -18.71 18.66
N GLY A 259 -10.17 -19.10 18.15
CA GLY A 259 -9.79 -20.50 17.96
C GLY A 259 -10.15 -21.10 16.60
N VAL A 260 -10.76 -20.34 15.69
CA VAL A 260 -11.00 -20.76 14.31
C VAL A 260 -9.69 -20.73 13.51
N THR A 261 -9.46 -21.74 12.67
CA THR A 261 -8.34 -21.82 11.73
C THR A 261 -8.73 -21.31 10.34
N GLY A 262 -7.80 -20.68 9.63
CA GLY A 262 -8.01 -20.22 8.26
C GLY A 262 -8.36 -21.37 7.32
N SER A 263 -9.24 -21.12 6.35
CA SER A 263 -9.68 -22.11 5.37
C SER A 263 -10.21 -21.44 4.09
N SER A 264 -10.15 -22.18 2.98
CA SER A 264 -10.73 -21.77 1.69
C SER A 264 -10.24 -20.43 1.12
N VAL A 265 -9.01 -20.05 1.45
CA VAL A 265 -8.31 -18.87 0.91
C VAL A 265 -7.44 -19.27 -0.29
N GLU A 266 -7.39 -18.44 -1.34
CA GLU A 266 -6.43 -18.64 -2.42
C GLU A 266 -5.07 -18.12 -1.95
N VAL A 267 -4.11 -19.03 -1.85
CA VAL A 267 -2.77 -18.75 -1.35
C VAL A 267 -1.74 -18.96 -2.45
N ARG A 268 -0.79 -18.05 -2.53
CA ARG A 268 0.44 -18.24 -3.26
C ARG A 268 1.57 -18.49 -2.28
N GLU A 269 2.22 -19.64 -2.38
CA GLU A 269 3.42 -19.93 -1.60
C GLU A 269 4.55 -19.00 -2.01
N VAL A 270 5.33 -18.56 -1.02
CA VAL A 270 6.55 -17.80 -1.29
C VAL A 270 7.70 -18.82 -1.25
N PRO A 271 8.45 -19.00 -2.35
CA PRO A 271 9.63 -19.86 -2.31
C PRO A 271 10.55 -19.39 -1.18
N GLY A 272 10.96 -20.32 -0.32
CA GLY A 272 11.92 -20.01 0.73
C GLY A 272 13.16 -19.38 0.10
N VAL A 273 13.57 -18.21 0.59
CA VAL A 273 14.86 -17.64 0.21
C VAL A 273 15.91 -18.61 0.73
N GLN A 274 16.46 -19.46 -0.14
CA GLN A 274 17.62 -20.26 0.20
C GLN A 274 18.71 -19.28 0.62
N GLY A 275 19.07 -19.30 1.90
CA GLY A 275 20.23 -18.58 2.40
C GLY A 275 21.43 -19.02 1.59
N GLY A 276 21.87 -18.16 0.68
CA GLY A 276 23.05 -18.39 -0.13
C GLY A 276 24.26 -18.52 0.78
N LEU A 277 24.80 -19.72 0.87
CA LEU A 277 26.17 -19.97 1.30
C LEU A 277 27.09 -19.45 0.19
N PHE A 278 27.57 -18.21 0.31
CA PHE A 278 28.82 -17.74 -0.30
C PHE A 278 29.44 -16.65 0.59
#